data_AF-A0A2V8FP35-F1
#
_entry.id   AF-A0A2V8FP35-F1
#
_cell.length_a   1.000
_cell.length_b   1.000
_cell.length_c   1.000
_cell.angle_alpha   90.00
_cell.angle_beta   90.00
_cell.angle_gamma   90.00
#
_symmetry.space_group_name_H-M   'P 1'
#
loop_
_entity.id
_entity.type
_entity.pdbx_description
1 polymer ?
#
loop_
_entity_poly.entity_id
_entity_poly.type
_entity_poly.pdbx_seq_one_letter_code
_entity_poly.pdbx_strand_id
1 'polypeptide(L)' 'MKILSITAGAAGMYCGSCSRDNALAVELLARGHDVTLLPLYTPTTTDETNVSRDRVLFGGRA' A
#
# COMPACT_ATOMS: atom_id res chain seq x y z
N MET A 1 -7.19 -16.20 1.22
CA MET A 1 -5.91 -16.28 1.99
C MET A 1 -5.72 -14.98 2.74
N LYS A 2 -4.95 -14.96 3.84
CA LYS A 2 -4.59 -13.72 4.54
C LYS A 2 -3.18 -13.29 4.12
N ILE A 3 -3.06 -12.10 3.55
CA ILE A 3 -1.82 -11.59 2.95
C ILE A 3 -1.49 -10.23 3.57
N LEU A 4 -0.33 -10.14 4.20
CA LEU A 4 0.26 -8.86 4.59
C LEU A 4 1.32 -8.48 3.56
N SER A 5 1.04 -7.44 2.78
CA SER A 5 2.00 -6.84 1.86
C SER A 5 2.58 -5.57 2.49
N ILE A 6 3.89 -5.39 2.36
CA ILE A 6 4.61 -4.29 2.99
C ILE A 6 5.24 -3.46 1.89
N THR A 7 5.05 -2.13 1.95
CA THR A 7 5.66 -1.19 1.01
C THR A 7 6.33 -0.05 1.76
N ALA A 8 7.37 0.55 1.19
CA ALA A 8 8.14 1.60 1.87
C ALA A 8 7.33 2.89 2.05
N GLY A 9 6.50 3.22 1.07
CA GLY A 9 5.89 4.54 0.92
C GLY A 9 6.78 5.51 0.15
N ALA A 10 6.20 6.61 -0.31
CA ALA A 10 6.88 7.63 -1.11
C ALA A 10 6.53 9.07 -0.68
N ALA A 11 5.88 9.23 0.48
CA ALA A 11 5.30 10.48 0.94
C ALA A 11 4.45 11.12 -0.19
N GLY A 12 4.66 12.40 -0.50
CA GLY A 12 3.93 13.13 -1.55
C GLY A 12 4.44 12.91 -2.97
N MET A 13 5.29 11.92 -3.22
CA MET A 13 5.84 11.62 -4.55
C MET A 13 5.25 10.34 -5.12
N TYR A 14 5.21 10.25 -6.46
CA TYR A 14 4.90 9.00 -7.13
C TYR A 14 6.10 8.07 -7.11
N CYS A 15 5.83 6.79 -6.85
CA CYS A 15 6.85 5.75 -6.77
C CYS A 15 6.37 4.50 -7.49
N GLY A 16 7.09 4.09 -8.53
CA GLY A 16 6.71 2.94 -9.36
C GLY A 16 6.60 1.62 -8.59
N SER A 17 7.45 1.40 -7.57
CA SER A 17 7.31 0.21 -6.71
C SER A 17 6.06 0.29 -5.84
N CYS A 18 5.75 1.45 -5.26
CA CYS A 18 4.53 1.63 -4.45
C CYS A 18 3.27 1.44 -5.31
N SER A 19 3.23 2.01 -6.52
CA SER A 19 2.12 1.81 -7.46
C SER A 19 1.96 0.35 -7.86
N ARG A 20 3.07 -0.36 -8.13
CA ARG A 20 3.02 -1.81 -8.42
C ARG A 20 2.48 -2.61 -7.23
N ASP A 21 2.91 -2.30 -6.02
CA ASP A 21 2.45 -2.98 -4.81
C ASP A 21 0.95 -2.70 -4.56
N ASN A 22 0.48 -1.49 -4.85
CA ASN A 22 -0.93 -1.11 -4.81
C ASN A 22 -1.77 -1.89 -5.83
N ALA A 23 -1.34 -1.91 -7.09
CA ALA A 23 -2.03 -2.63 -8.17
C ALA A 23 -2.13 -4.14 -7.86
N LEU A 24 -1.06 -4.73 -7.31
CA LEU A 24 -1.08 -6.13 -6.87
C LEU A 24 -2.09 -6.35 -5.73
N ALA A 25 -2.12 -5.46 -4.74
CA ALA A 25 -3.06 -5.55 -3.63
C ALA A 25 -4.52 -5.41 -4.10
N VAL A 26 -4.80 -4.49 -5.03
CA VAL A 26 -6.13 -4.31 -5.66
C VAL A 26 -6.59 -5.62 -6.31
N GLU A 27 -5.75 -6.24 -7.13
CA GLU A 27 -6.14 -7.46 -7.85
C GLU A 27 -6.28 -8.67 -6.91
N LEU A 28 -5.46 -8.76 -5.85
CA LEU A 28 -5.61 -9.79 -4.84
C LEU A 28 -6.91 -9.63 -4.03
N LEU A 29 -7.31 -8.40 -3.71
CA LEU A 29 -8.61 -8.12 -3.10
C LEU A 29 -9.76 -8.51 -4.04
N ALA A 30 -9.66 -8.17 -5.33
CA ALA A 30 -10.66 -8.52 -6.35
C ALA A 30 -10.86 -10.04 -6.50
N ARG A 31 -9.81 -10.82 -6.28
CA ARG A 31 -9.84 -12.30 -6.27
C ARG A 31 -10.35 -12.91 -4.95
N GLY A 32 -10.77 -12.10 -3.98
CA GLY A 32 -11.33 -12.56 -2.71
C GLY A 32 -10.30 -12.93 -1.66
N HIS A 33 -9.05 -12.44 -1.77
CA HIS A 33 -8.08 -12.57 -0.68
C HIS A 33 -8.29 -11.47 0.37
N ASP A 34 -7.96 -11.78 1.62
CA ASP A 34 -7.90 -10.80 2.71
C ASP A 34 -6.49 -10.19 2.70
N VAL A 35 -6.38 -8.98 2.15
CA VAL A 35 -5.10 -8.29 1.92
C VAL A 35 -5.02 -7.06 2.79
N THR A 36 -3.89 -6.89 3.47
CA THR A 36 -3.51 -5.62 4.08
C THR A 36 -2.22 -5.15 3.42
N LEU A 37 -2.29 -4.02 2.72
CA LEU A 37 -1.11 -3.29 2.24
C LEU A 37 -0.71 -2.26 3.29
N LEU A 38 0.45 -2.48 3.93
CA LEU A 38 0.94 -1.66 5.04
C LEU A 38 2.14 -0.82 4.60
N PRO A 39 2.04 0.52 4.60
CA PRO A 39 3.18 1.38 4.41
C PRO A 39 4.09 1.39 5.64
N LEU A 40 5.41 1.28 5.46
CA LEU A 40 6.36 1.27 6.58
C LEU A 40 6.77 2.65 7.03
N TYR A 41 7.36 3.46 6.15
CA TYR A 41 8.10 4.64 6.58
C TYR A 41 7.35 5.94 6.28
N THR A 42 6.63 5.98 5.17
CA THR A 42 5.88 7.16 4.71
C THR A 42 4.56 6.75 4.06
N PRO A 43 3.59 7.65 3.91
CA PRO A 43 2.38 7.37 3.14
C PRO A 43 2.71 6.93 1.71
N THR A 44 1.81 6.18 1.08
CA THR A 44 1.85 5.94 -0.36
C THR A 44 1.04 7.03 -1.07
N THR A 45 1.62 7.56 -2.14
CA THR A 45 0.87 8.36 -3.13
C THR A 45 0.83 7.54 -4.41
N THR A 46 -0.38 7.26 -4.87
CA THR A 46 -0.65 6.49 -6.10
C THR A 46 -1.50 7.32 -7.04
N ASP A 47 -1.34 7.08 -8.33
CA ASP A 47 -2.15 7.63 -9.42
C ASP A 47 -3.54 6.98 -9.51
N GLU A 48 -3.67 5.77 -8.95
CA GLU A 48 -4.93 5.04 -8.81
C GLU A 48 -5.49 5.12 -7.38
N THR A 49 -6.65 4.49 -7.15
CA THR A 49 -7.21 4.35 -5.80
C THR A 49 -6.23 3.60 -4.90
N ASN A 50 -5.79 4.28 -3.84
CA ASN A 50 -4.85 3.73 -2.88
C ASN A 50 -5.58 2.78 -1.91
N VAL A 51 -5.18 1.51 -1.86
CA VAL A 51 -5.74 0.50 -0.95
C VAL A 51 -4.84 0.18 0.24
N SER A 52 -3.77 0.96 0.41
CA SER A 52 -2.92 0.85 1.59
C SER A 52 -3.62 1.37 2.85
N ARG A 53 -3.13 0.97 4.02
CA ARG A 53 -3.61 1.49 5.29
C ARG A 53 -3.18 2.95 5.46
N ASP A 54 -4.07 3.78 5.99
CA ASP A 54 -3.81 5.18 6.39
C ASP A 54 -2.77 5.34 7.52
N ARG A 55 -2.19 4.25 8.01
CA ARG A 55 -1.20 4.27 9.08
C ARG A 55 0.12 3.74 8.55
N VAL A 56 1.18 4.53 8.74
CA VAL A 56 2.56 4.08 8.58
C VAL A 56 3.04 3.34 9.84
N LEU A 57 3.80 2.26 9.66
CA LEU A 57 4.26 1.47 10.81
C LEU A 57 5.38 2.16 11.61
N PHE A 58 6.33 2.76 10.91
CA PHE A 58 7.52 3.45 11.42
C PHE A 58 7.54 4.90 10.93
N GLY A 59 6.64 5.74 11.43
CA GLY A 59 6.57 7.15 11.01
C GLY A 59 5.47 8.02 11.63
N GLY A 60 4.55 7.45 12.43
CA GLY A 60 3.42 8.18 12.99
C GLY A 60 2.11 7.96 12.22
N ARG A 61 1.31 9.01 12.01
CA ARG A 61 0.13 8.95 11.13
C ARG A 61 0.51 9.36 9.72
N ALA A 62 -0.05 8.67 8.74
CA ALA A 62 0.09 9.01 7.32
C ALA A 62 -0.75 10.25 6.98
#